data_AF-A0A661JEY9-F1
#
_entry.id   AF-A0A661JEY9-F1
#
_cell.length_a   1.000
_cell.length_b   1.000
_cell.length_c   1.000
_cell.angle_alpha   90.00
_cell.angle_beta   90.00
_cell.angle_gamma   90.00
#
_symmetry.space_group_name_H-M   'P 1'
#
loop_
_entity.id
_entity.type
_entity.pdbx_description
1 polymer ?
#
loop_
_entity_poly.entity_id
_entity_poly.type
_entity_poly.pdbx_seq_one_letter_code
_entity_poly.pdbx_strand_id
1 'polypeptide(L)'
;MDNIEKLLKEIKEDRRIWEIRKGDKKYSISFSGKFLDTVGEIFEKHGFGVTKVYLLNQTGRQRVEAQSMLKVLEKLESCPEVRQNRAIGRYVIKTLENLKSMEV
;
A
#
# COMPACT_ATOMS: atom_id res chain seq x y z
N MET A 1 -18.81 10.86 -2.93
CA MET A 1 -17.41 10.51 -2.65
C MET A 1 -17.11 9.30 -3.50
N ASP A 2 -16.12 9.40 -4.37
CA ASP A 2 -15.68 8.30 -5.23
C ASP A 2 -15.21 7.13 -4.34
N ASN A 3 -15.50 5.87 -4.71
CA ASN A 3 -15.07 4.70 -3.94
C ASN A 3 -13.55 4.63 -3.83
N ILE A 4 -12.83 5.16 -4.83
CA ILE A 4 -11.36 5.28 -4.80
C ILE A 4 -10.90 6.38 -3.85
N GLU A 5 -11.58 7.52 -3.82
CA GLU A 5 -11.32 8.61 -2.88
C GLU A 5 -11.54 8.14 -1.43
N LYS A 6 -12.65 7.43 -1.18
CA LYS A 6 -12.91 6.80 0.12
C LYS A 6 -11.81 5.81 0.51
N LEU A 7 -11.38 4.95 -0.42
CA LEU A 7 -10.29 4.00 -0.19
C LEU A 7 -8.98 4.72 0.16
N LEU A 8 -8.63 5.77 -0.58
CA LEU A 8 -7.43 6.58 -0.30
C LEU A 8 -7.52 7.24 1.07
N LYS A 9 -8.69 7.76 1.46
CA LYS A 9 -8.93 8.29 2.80
C LYS A 9 -8.77 7.23 3.89
N GLU A 10 -9.36 6.05 3.71
CA GLU A 10 -9.21 4.95 4.66
C GLU A 10 -7.74 4.51 4.81
N ILE A 11 -6.99 4.45 3.71
CA ILE A 11 -5.56 4.16 3.74
C ILE A 11 -4.81 5.27 4.48
N LYS A 12 -5.09 6.54 4.19
CA LYS A 12 -4.44 7.71 4.79
C LYS A 12 -4.64 7.76 6.31
N GLU A 13 -5.82 7.41 6.79
CA GLU A 13 -6.19 7.46 8.20
C GLU A 13 -5.75 6.21 8.99
N ASP A 14 -5.43 5.09 8.33
CA ASP A 14 -5.04 3.85 9.01
C ASP A 14 -3.60 3.92 9.56
N ARG A 15 -3.51 4.22 10.86
CA ARG A 15 -2.24 4.25 11.61
C ARG A 15 -1.44 2.96 11.49
N ARG A 16 -2.07 1.80 11.26
CA ARG A 16 -1.36 0.53 11.14
C ARG A 16 -0.52 0.48 9.86
N ILE A 17 -0.89 1.24 8.83
CA ILE A 17 -0.12 1.37 7.58
C ILE A 17 1.06 2.32 7.80
N TRP A 18 0.81 3.44 8.46
CA TRP A 18 1.74 4.56 8.52
C TRP A 18 2.65 4.59 9.74
N GLU A 19 2.44 3.72 10.71
CA GLU A 19 3.13 3.73 11.98
C GLU A 19 3.59 2.32 12.36
N ILE A 20 4.87 2.21 12.72
CA ILE A 20 5.45 0.97 13.26
C ILE A 20 6.01 1.25 14.65
N ARG A 21 5.77 0.31 15.56
CA ARG A 21 6.32 0.33 16.92
C ARG A 21 7.53 -0.59 17.00
N LYS A 22 8.61 -0.10 17.59
CA LYS A 22 9.79 -0.89 17.93
C LYS A 22 10.19 -0.55 19.36
N GLY A 23 9.80 -1.42 20.30
CA GLY A 23 9.80 -1.09 21.73
C GLY A 23 8.84 0.08 22.00
N ASP A 24 9.29 1.04 22.80
CA ASP A 24 8.51 2.24 23.15
C ASP A 24 8.52 3.32 22.06
N LYS A 25 9.35 3.15 21.01
CA LYS A 25 9.49 4.14 19.94
C LYS A 25 8.52 3.88 18.81
N LYS A 26 7.91 4.97 18.34
CA LYS A 26 6.99 5.03 17.21
C LYS A 26 7.70 5.66 16.01
N TYR A 27 7.66 4.98 14.88
CA TYR A 27 8.27 5.42 13.63
C TYR A 27 7.19 5.64 12.58
N SER A 28 7.32 6.73 11.82
CA SER A 28 6.50 6.97 10.63
C SER A 28 7.04 6.19 9.44
N ILE A 29 6.14 5.64 8.66
CA ILE A 29 6.45 4.98 7.40
C ILE A 29 6.38 5.98 6.26
N SER A 30 7.39 5.88 5.41
CA SER A 30 7.45 6.47 4.07
C SER A 30 7.75 5.33 3.10
N PHE A 31 7.05 5.32 1.98
CA PHE A 31 7.28 4.37 0.90
C PHE A 31 8.18 5.02 -0.14
N SER A 32 9.24 4.33 -0.55
CA SER A 32 10.08 4.83 -1.63
C SER A 32 9.38 4.64 -2.98
N GLY A 33 9.50 5.62 -3.89
CA GLY A 33 8.94 5.52 -5.25
C GLY A 33 9.36 4.22 -5.97
N LYS A 34 10.64 3.81 -5.86
CA LYS A 34 11.13 2.55 -6.44
C LYS A 34 10.42 1.31 -5.89
N PHE A 35 10.13 1.29 -4.58
CA PHE A 35 9.38 0.19 -3.97
C PHE A 35 7.95 0.17 -4.49
N LEU A 36 7.27 1.33 -4.52
CA LEU A 36 5.90 1.45 -5.02
C LEU A 36 5.77 1.08 -6.50
N ASP A 37 6.72 1.49 -7.34
CA ASP A 37 6.77 1.12 -8.75
C ASP A 37 6.85 -0.40 -8.93
N THR A 38 7.75 -1.03 -8.18
CA THR A 38 7.95 -2.49 -8.23
C THR A 38 6.68 -3.23 -7.78
N VAL A 39 6.12 -2.86 -6.63
CA VAL A 39 4.91 -3.50 -6.10
C VAL A 39 3.71 -3.26 -7.01
N GLY A 40 3.56 -2.04 -7.53
CA GLY A 40 2.49 -1.67 -8.45
C GLY A 40 2.54 -2.45 -9.75
N GLU A 41 3.74 -2.67 -10.31
CA GLU A 41 3.93 -3.49 -11.51
C GLU A 41 3.59 -4.97 -11.26
N ILE A 42 4.07 -5.54 -10.15
CA ILE A 42 3.75 -6.92 -9.77
C ILE A 42 2.25 -7.08 -9.57
N PHE A 43 1.61 -6.13 -8.87
CA PHE A 43 0.17 -6.13 -8.64
C PHE A 43 -0.64 -6.06 -9.93
N GLU A 44 -0.29 -5.14 -10.82
CA GLU A 44 -1.00 -4.99 -12.10
C GLU A 44 -0.92 -6.28 -12.92
N LYS A 45 0.29 -6.85 -13.06
CA LYS A 45 0.53 -8.05 -13.89
C LYS A 45 -0.02 -9.33 -13.26
N HIS A 46 0.19 -9.53 -11.96
CA HIS A 46 0.01 -10.83 -11.32
C HIS A 46 -1.07 -10.86 -10.23
N GLY A 47 -1.59 -9.70 -9.82
CA GLY A 47 -2.68 -9.59 -8.84
C GLY A 47 -2.27 -9.90 -7.41
N PHE A 48 -3.29 -9.92 -6.53
CA PHE A 48 -3.14 -9.96 -5.08
C PHE A 48 -2.26 -11.09 -4.54
N GLY A 49 -2.48 -12.32 -4.99
CA GLY A 49 -1.78 -13.49 -4.44
C GLY A 49 -0.26 -13.41 -4.63
N VAL A 50 0.19 -13.12 -5.86
CA VAL A 50 1.62 -13.02 -6.18
C VAL A 50 2.23 -11.80 -5.49
N THR A 51 1.53 -10.66 -5.46
CA THR A 51 1.99 -9.48 -4.72
C THR A 51 2.17 -9.77 -3.23
N LYS A 52 1.23 -10.48 -2.61
CA LYS A 52 1.32 -10.87 -1.20
C LYS A 52 2.55 -11.73 -0.93
N VAL A 53 2.80 -12.74 -1.77
CA VAL A 53 4.00 -13.59 -1.66
C VAL A 53 5.28 -12.76 -1.83
N TYR A 54 5.33 -11.87 -2.82
CA TYR A 54 6.46 -10.97 -3.04
C TYR A 54 6.77 -10.12 -1.79
N LEU A 55 5.73 -9.54 -1.17
CA LEU A 55 5.86 -8.70 0.03
C LEU A 55 6.32 -9.51 1.25
N LEU A 56 5.79 -10.73 1.44
CA LEU A 56 6.17 -11.61 2.54
C LEU A 56 7.65 -12.05 2.46
N ASN A 57 8.19 -12.13 1.24
CA ASN A 57 9.59 -12.51 1.01
C ASN A 57 10.57 -11.32 1.13
N GLN A 58 10.09 -10.10 1.38
CA GLN A 58 10.97 -8.94 1.56
C GLN A 58 11.74 -9.01 2.88
N THR A 59 13.03 -8.71 2.82
CA THR A 59 13.95 -8.74 3.96
C THR A 59 14.73 -7.42 4.07
N GLY A 60 15.53 -7.28 5.13
CA GLY A 60 16.38 -6.11 5.33
C GLY A 60 15.60 -4.79 5.44
N ARG A 61 16.05 -3.75 4.74
CA ARG A 61 15.46 -2.39 4.78
C ARG A 61 14.02 -2.37 4.26
N GLN A 62 13.72 -3.15 3.23
CA GLN A 62 12.40 -3.17 2.59
C GLN A 62 11.36 -3.96 3.39
N ARG A 63 11.78 -4.76 4.39
CA ARG A 63 10.86 -5.51 5.25
C ARG A 63 9.81 -4.63 5.91
N VAL A 64 10.21 -3.42 6.30
CA VAL A 64 9.36 -2.45 7.01
C VAL A 64 8.29 -1.90 6.05
N GLU A 65 8.68 -1.43 4.86
CA GLU A 65 7.76 -0.98 3.81
C GLU A 65 6.81 -2.12 3.39
N ALA A 66 7.32 -3.34 3.25
CA ALA A 66 6.51 -4.50 2.86
C ALA A 66 5.43 -4.86 3.88
N GLN A 67 5.73 -4.78 5.18
CA GLN A 67 4.75 -5.02 6.24
C GLN A 67 3.60 -4.02 6.21
N SER A 68 3.89 -2.74 5.96
CA SER A 68 2.86 -1.72 5.80
C SER A 68 2.07 -1.91 4.50
N MET A 69 2.74 -2.29 3.42
CA MET A 69 2.10 -2.53 2.13
C MET A 69 1.16 -3.74 2.15
N LEU A 70 1.41 -4.76 2.98
CA LEU A 70 0.46 -5.87 3.16
C LEU A 70 -0.91 -5.39 3.67
N LYS A 71 -0.93 -4.38 4.55
CA LYS A 71 -2.17 -3.78 5.06
C LYS A 71 -2.86 -2.91 4.01
N VAL A 72 -2.09 -2.23 3.18
CA VAL A 72 -2.64 -1.56 1.99
C VAL A 72 -3.29 -2.59 1.08
N LEU A 73 -2.62 -3.72 0.83
CA LEU A 73 -3.13 -4.78 -0.03
C LEU A 73 -4.47 -5.34 0.50
N GLU A 74 -4.62 -5.51 1.81
CA GLU A 74 -5.91 -5.88 2.45
C GLU A 74 -7.01 -4.86 2.17
N LYS A 75 -6.69 -3.56 2.22
CA LYS A 75 -7.64 -2.48 1.87
C LYS A 75 -8.03 -2.52 0.40
N LEU A 76 -7.07 -2.69 -0.50
CA LEU A 76 -7.31 -2.84 -1.93
C LEU A 76 -8.21 -4.04 -2.23
N GLU A 77 -8.02 -5.16 -1.54
CA GLU A 77 -8.76 -6.41 -1.73
C GLU A 77 -10.23 -6.28 -1.31
N SER A 78 -10.53 -5.31 -0.43
CA SER A 78 -11.89 -4.99 0.02
C SER A 78 -12.66 -4.06 -0.94
N CYS A 79 -12.01 -3.46 -1.94
CA CYS A 79 -12.60 -2.52 -2.88
C CYS A 79 -12.96 -3.22 -4.21
N PRO A 80 -14.25 -3.34 -4.58
CA PRO A 80 -14.68 -4.00 -5.81
C PRO A 80 -14.04 -3.43 -7.08
N GLU A 81 -13.89 -2.11 -7.18
CA GLU A 81 -13.30 -1.43 -8.33
C GLU A 81 -11.86 -1.90 -8.59
N VAL A 82 -11.08 -2.05 -7.53
CA VAL A 82 -9.69 -2.52 -7.63
C VAL A 82 -9.62 -3.99 -8.01
N ARG A 83 -10.55 -4.83 -7.52
CA ARG A 83 -10.63 -6.25 -7.91
C ARG A 83 -10.99 -6.42 -9.38
N GLN A 84 -11.87 -5.56 -9.90
CA GLN A 84 -12.29 -5.59 -11.30
C GLN A 84 -11.26 -4.97 -12.23
N ASN A 85 -10.51 -3.97 -11.77
CA ASN A 85 -9.50 -3.28 -12.57
C ASN A 85 -8.20 -3.08 -11.79
N ARG A 86 -7.21 -3.93 -12.09
CA ARG A 86 -5.90 -3.91 -11.43
C ARG A 86 -5.08 -2.65 -11.74
N ALA A 87 -5.34 -1.96 -12.85
CA ALA A 87 -4.67 -0.69 -13.14
C ALA A 87 -5.04 0.39 -12.10
N ILE A 88 -6.29 0.35 -11.58
CA ILE A 88 -6.72 1.23 -10.48
C ILE A 88 -5.92 0.92 -9.22
N GLY A 89 -5.74 -0.35 -8.87
CA GLY A 89 -4.92 -0.70 -7.71
C GLY A 89 -3.46 -0.28 -7.85
N ARG A 90 -2.86 -0.40 -9.05
CA ARG A 90 -1.52 0.15 -9.31
C ARG A 90 -1.50 1.66 -9.13
N TYR A 91 -2.50 2.38 -9.64
CA TYR A 91 -2.61 3.82 -9.43
C TYR A 91 -2.63 4.16 -7.93
N VAL A 92 -3.51 3.51 -7.16
CA VAL A 92 -3.60 3.71 -5.70
C VAL A 92 -2.26 3.44 -5.00
N ILE A 93 -1.57 2.35 -5.36
CA ILE A 93 -0.25 2.01 -4.81
C ILE A 93 0.76 3.12 -5.10
N LYS A 94 0.82 3.63 -6.33
CA LYS A 94 1.76 4.70 -6.70
C LYS A 94 1.45 6.02 -6.01
N THR A 95 0.18 6.31 -5.74
CA THR A 95 -0.25 7.53 -5.03
C THR A 95 0.22 7.57 -3.57
N LEU A 96 0.56 6.42 -2.97
CA LEU A 96 0.98 6.36 -1.56
C LEU A 96 2.20 7.21 -1.22
N GLU A 97 3.08 7.47 -2.18
CA GLU A 97 4.26 8.33 -1.99
C GLU A 97 3.85 9.72 -1.48
N ASN A 98 2.77 10.26 -2.03
CA ASN A 98 2.30 11.63 -1.78
C ASN A 98 1.01 11.68 -0.96
N LEU A 99 0.41 10.54 -0.64
CA LEU A 99 -0.92 10.46 -0.04
C LEU A 99 -1.05 11.22 1.30
N LYS A 100 0.02 11.26 2.11
CA LYS A 100 0.02 12.01 3.37
C LYS A 100 -0.07 13.53 3.18
N SER A 101 0.45 14.06 2.07
CA SER A 101 0.44 15.49 1.75
C SER A 101 -0.75 15.92 0.89
N MET A 102 -1.50 14.98 0.32
CA MET A 102 -2.66 15.29 -0.52
C MET A 102 -3.87 15.70 0.32
N GLU A 103 -4.69 16.63 -0.19
CA GLU A 103 -6.07 16.82 0.29
C GLU A 103 -6.93 15.72 -0.34
N VAL A 104 -7.48 14.85 0.52
CA VAL A 104 -8.31 13.68 0.17
C VAL A 104 -9.42 13.56 1.21
#